data_AF-A0A536EH14-F1
#
_entry.id   AF-A0A536EH14-F1
#
_cell.length_a   1.000
_cell.length_b   1.000
_cell.length_c   1.000
_cell.angle_alpha   90.00
_cell.angle_beta   90.00
_cell.angle_gamma   90.00
#
_symmetry.space_group_name_H-M   'P 1'
#
loop_
_entity.id
_entity.type
_entity.pdbx_description
1 polymer ?
#
loop_
_entity_poly.entity_id
_entity_poly.type
_entity_poly.pdbx_seq_one_letter_code
_entity_poly.pdbx_strand_id
1 'polypeptide(L)'
;MSKGRVEAFSDGVFAVAATLLIFNVQLDKTAPGGLLAALLAAWPKYAAYVAGFLTIGVMWLNHHGLFERIFHLDRTLVFLNLLLLMAIVFIPFSTAELGANILVPRDANTAASLYAINASVIAVLFGAVWMYALNRHHLLSPDVDR
;
A
#
# COMPACT_ATOMS: atom_id res chain seq x y z
N MET A 1 -9.48 12.01 -19.77
CA MET A 1 -8.09 11.82 -19.28
C MET A 1 -7.50 10.67 -20.05
N SER A 2 -6.22 10.73 -20.44
CA SER A 2 -5.57 9.59 -21.09
C SER A 2 -5.25 8.51 -20.06
N LYS A 3 -5.52 7.25 -20.39
CA LYS A 3 -5.22 6.07 -19.56
C LYS A 3 -3.79 6.09 -19.03
N GLY A 4 -2.82 6.24 -19.93
CA GLY A 4 -1.40 6.28 -19.57
C GLY A 4 -0.98 7.40 -18.61
N ARG A 5 -1.74 8.50 -18.51
CA ARG A 5 -1.44 9.54 -17.51
C ARG A 5 -1.89 9.14 -16.11
N VAL A 6 -2.98 8.40 -16.00
CA VAL A 6 -3.48 7.91 -14.71
C VAL A 6 -2.60 6.77 -14.23
N GLU A 7 -2.19 5.86 -15.12
CA GLU A 7 -1.23 4.79 -14.81
C GLU A 7 0.11 5.37 -14.36
N ALA A 8 0.71 6.28 -15.13
CA ALA A 8 1.98 6.91 -14.76
C ALA A 8 1.91 7.67 -13.42
N PHE A 9 0.77 8.30 -13.12
CA PHE A 9 0.55 8.93 -11.82
C PHE A 9 0.48 7.88 -10.70
N SER A 10 -0.30 6.81 -10.88
CA SER A 10 -0.39 5.71 -9.93
C SER A 10 0.98 5.08 -9.68
N ASP A 11 1.74 4.75 -10.72
CA ASP A 11 3.09 4.17 -10.62
C ASP A 11 4.04 5.06 -9.82
N GLY A 12 4.00 6.38 -10.07
CA GLY A 12 4.75 7.35 -9.29
C GLY A 12 4.37 7.33 -7.81
N VAL A 13 3.08 7.24 -7.49
CA VAL A 13 2.58 7.15 -6.11
C VAL A 13 3.03 5.85 -5.44
N PHE A 14 2.90 4.70 -6.11
CA PHE A 14 3.37 3.41 -5.59
C PHE A 14 4.89 3.43 -5.32
N ALA A 15 5.69 3.98 -6.24
CA ALA A 15 7.12 4.10 -6.07
C ALA A 15 7.52 4.99 -4.89
N VAL A 16 6.86 6.16 -4.73
CA VAL A 16 7.09 7.05 -3.59
C VAL A 16 6.68 6.37 -2.28
N ALA A 17 5.52 5.71 -2.21
CA ALA A 17 5.11 5.00 -1.00
C ALA A 17 6.09 3.86 -0.63
N ALA A 18 6.55 3.08 -1.63
CA ALA A 18 7.53 2.02 -1.42
C ALA A 18 8.85 2.56 -0.88
N THR A 19 9.34 3.67 -1.44
CA THR A 19 10.60 4.29 -1.01
C THR A 19 10.49 4.92 0.38
N LEU A 20 9.35 5.49 0.77
CA LEU A 20 9.17 6.05 2.11
C LEU A 20 9.26 5.00 3.23
N LEU A 21 9.00 3.72 2.95
CA LEU A 21 9.07 2.66 3.97
C LEU A 21 10.44 2.57 4.64
N ILE A 22 11.54 2.71 3.89
CA ILE A 22 12.88 2.56 4.48
C ILE A 22 13.24 3.72 5.42
N PHE A 23 12.65 4.90 5.20
CA PHE A 23 12.88 6.09 6.06
C PHE A 23 12.30 5.90 7.46
N ASN A 24 11.35 4.99 7.63
CA ASN A 24 10.75 4.65 8.93
C ASN A 24 11.54 3.60 9.71
N VAL A 25 12.55 2.97 9.09
CA VAL A 25 13.44 2.02 9.76
C VAL A 25 14.54 2.77 10.49
N GLN A 26 14.17 3.38 11.61
CA GLN A 26 15.10 4.18 12.43
C GLN A 26 15.60 3.40 13.64
N LEU A 27 16.89 3.49 13.92
CA LEU A 27 17.51 2.88 15.09
C LEU A 27 17.37 3.80 16.30
N ASP A 28 17.13 3.20 17.46
CA ASP A 28 17.27 3.92 18.71
C ASP A 28 18.75 4.07 19.05
N LYS A 29 19.27 5.29 18.90
CA LYS A 29 20.67 5.62 19.17
C LYS A 29 20.99 5.70 20.67
N THR A 30 19.98 5.67 21.52
CA THR A 30 20.12 5.78 22.98
C THR A 30 20.13 4.42 23.68
N ALA A 31 19.91 3.33 22.93
CA ALA A 31 19.89 1.97 23.48
C ALA A 31 21.25 1.57 24.10
N PRO A 32 21.26 0.97 25.31
CA PRO A 32 22.45 0.37 25.89
C PRO A 32 23.02 -0.74 24.99
N GLY A 33 24.35 -0.90 24.94
CA GLY A 33 25.00 -2.02 24.21
C GLY A 33 25.58 -1.67 22.83
N GLY A 34 25.58 -0.39 22.44
CA GLY A 34 26.23 0.08 21.21
C GLY A 34 25.47 -0.27 19.92
N LEU A 35 26.09 0.00 18.77
CA LEU A 35 25.42 -0.07 17.46
C LEU A 35 24.90 -1.47 17.11
N LEU A 36 25.67 -2.53 17.39
CA LEU A 36 25.27 -3.90 17.05
C LEU A 36 24.01 -4.33 17.82
N ALA A 37 23.93 -4.02 19.12
CA ALA A 37 22.74 -4.32 19.92
C ALA A 37 21.50 -3.56 19.41
N ALA A 38 21.65 -2.28 19.05
CA ALA A 38 20.57 -1.48 18.49
C ALA A 38 20.07 -2.03 17.14
N LEU A 39 20.98 -2.51 16.28
CA LEU A 39 20.62 -3.15 15.00
C LEU A 39 19.81 -4.45 15.22
N LEU A 40 20.24 -5.31 16.12
CA LEU A 40 19.54 -6.56 16.41
C LEU A 40 18.18 -6.33 17.07
N ALA A 41 18.08 -5.34 17.97
CA ALA A 41 16.82 -4.98 18.63
C ALA A 41 15.79 -4.38 17.66
N ALA A 42 16.22 -3.80 16.53
CA ALA A 42 15.35 -3.19 15.54
C ALA A 42 14.66 -4.19 14.58
N TRP A 43 14.83 -5.50 14.80
CA TRP A 43 14.24 -6.53 13.94
C TRP A 43 12.73 -6.38 13.65
N PRO A 44 11.85 -5.90 14.57
CA PRO A 44 10.43 -5.73 14.26
C PRO A 44 10.19 -4.65 13.20
N LYS A 45 11.06 -3.62 13.16
CA LYS A 45 11.01 -2.57 12.13
C LYS A 45 11.38 -3.12 10.76
N TYR A 46 12.34 -4.05 10.69
CA TYR A 46 12.69 -4.73 9.44
C TYR A 46 11.54 -5.61 8.95
N ALA A 47 10.91 -6.37 9.85
CA ALA A 47 9.76 -7.20 9.51
C ALA A 47 8.59 -6.36 9.00
N ALA A 48 8.28 -5.24 9.67
CA ALA A 48 7.22 -4.33 9.25
C ALA A 48 7.53 -3.63 7.92
N TYR A 49 8.81 -3.26 7.68
CA TYR A 49 9.27 -2.75 6.40
C TYR A 49 9.02 -3.75 5.27
N VAL A 50 9.44 -5.02 5.45
CA VAL A 50 9.25 -6.07 4.43
C VAL A 50 7.76 -6.31 4.19
N ALA A 51 6.96 -6.40 5.25
CA ALA A 51 5.51 -6.54 5.13
C ALA A 51 4.89 -5.39 4.31
N GLY A 52 5.21 -4.14 4.65
CA GLY A 52 4.73 -2.96 3.91
C GLY A 52 5.17 -2.96 2.45
N PHE A 53 6.42 -3.30 2.17
CA PHE A 53 6.96 -3.31 0.81
C PHE A 53 6.27 -4.36 -0.05
N LEU A 54 6.07 -5.56 0.50
CA LEU A 54 5.34 -6.64 -0.17
C LEU A 54 3.87 -6.26 -0.39
N THR A 55 3.21 -5.63 0.60
CA THR A 55 1.83 -5.15 0.45
C THR A 55 1.73 -4.14 -0.70
N ILE A 56 2.60 -3.13 -0.74
CA ILE A 56 2.63 -2.15 -1.83
C ILE A 56 2.89 -2.84 -3.18
N GLY A 57 3.87 -3.75 -3.25
CA GLY A 57 4.22 -4.46 -4.48
C GLY A 57 3.11 -5.35 -5.02
N VAL A 58 2.46 -6.15 -4.15
CA VAL A 58 1.29 -6.96 -4.53
C VAL A 58 0.15 -6.07 -5.02
N MET A 59 -0.08 -4.95 -4.35
CA MET A 59 -1.16 -4.05 -4.74
C MET A 59 -0.88 -3.30 -6.04
N TRP A 60 0.38 -2.96 -6.30
CA TRP A 60 0.83 -2.44 -7.58
C TRP A 60 0.65 -3.47 -8.70
N LEU A 61 1.04 -4.74 -8.50
CA LEU A 61 0.81 -5.82 -9.48
C LEU A 61 -0.68 -6.00 -9.79
N ASN A 62 -1.53 -6.02 -8.76
CA ASN A 62 -2.98 -6.13 -8.92
C ASN A 62 -3.58 -4.92 -9.63
N HIS A 63 -3.08 -3.71 -9.33
CA HIS A 63 -3.48 -2.48 -10.00
C HIS A 63 -3.11 -2.51 -11.48
N HIS A 64 -1.86 -2.86 -11.81
CA HIS A 64 -1.37 -2.95 -13.17
C HIS A 64 -2.19 -3.96 -13.98
N GLY A 65 -2.36 -5.19 -13.48
CA GLY A 65 -3.14 -6.23 -14.17
C GLY A 65 -4.63 -5.89 -14.34
N LEU A 66 -5.20 -5.05 -13.48
CA LEU A 66 -6.55 -4.51 -13.66
C LEU A 66 -6.56 -3.42 -14.75
N PHE A 67 -5.65 -2.45 -14.66
CA PHE A 67 -5.60 -1.31 -15.58
C PHE A 67 -5.24 -1.72 -17.00
N GLU A 68 -4.45 -2.79 -17.20
CA GLU A 68 -4.22 -3.41 -18.51
C GLU A 68 -5.53 -3.73 -19.25
N ARG A 69 -6.55 -4.21 -18.53
CA ARG A 69 -7.87 -4.62 -19.07
C ARG A 69 -8.81 -3.45 -19.34
N ILE A 70 -8.52 -2.27 -18.79
CA ILE A 70 -9.35 -1.08 -18.92
C ILE A 70 -8.99 -0.34 -20.22
N PHE A 71 -9.96 -0.12 -21.10
CA PHE A 71 -9.78 0.58 -22.37
C PHE A 71 -10.20 2.06 -22.29
N HIS A 72 -11.25 2.35 -21.51
CA HIS A 72 -11.75 3.70 -21.30
C HIS A 72 -11.78 4.08 -19.82
N LEU A 73 -11.44 5.34 -19.53
CA LEU A 73 -11.50 5.90 -18.19
C LEU A 73 -12.64 6.91 -18.08
N ASP A 74 -13.49 6.73 -17.09
CA ASP A 74 -14.45 7.74 -16.65
C ASP A 74 -13.99 8.44 -15.36
N ARG A 75 -14.74 9.46 -14.95
CA ARG A 75 -14.40 10.26 -13.76
C ARG A 75 -14.54 9.48 -12.46
N THR A 76 -15.49 8.55 -12.37
CA THR A 76 -15.76 7.80 -11.15
C THR A 76 -14.65 6.80 -10.87
N LEU A 77 -14.19 6.09 -11.91
CA LEU A 77 -13.07 5.16 -11.82
C LEU A 77 -11.78 5.89 -11.40
N VAL A 78 -11.51 7.06 -11.98
CA VAL A 78 -10.35 7.89 -11.58
C VAL A 78 -10.47 8.34 -10.12
N PHE A 79 -11.66 8.72 -9.66
CA PHE A 79 -11.88 9.10 -8.27
C PHE A 79 -11.67 7.93 -7.30
N LEU A 80 -12.22 6.75 -7.61
CA LEU A 80 -11.98 5.53 -6.82
C LEU A 80 -10.50 5.15 -6.79
N ASN A 81 -9.80 5.30 -7.92
CA ASN A 81 -8.35 5.10 -7.98
C ASN A 81 -7.60 6.07 -7.06
N LEU A 82 -7.98 7.36 -7.03
CA LEU A 82 -7.35 8.33 -6.12
C LEU A 82 -7.57 7.98 -4.64
N LEU A 83 -8.75 7.49 -4.27
CA LEU A 83 -9.02 7.02 -2.91
C LEU A 83 -8.16 5.79 -2.56
N LEU A 84 -8.03 4.84 -3.49
CA LEU A 84 -7.15 3.69 -3.32
C LEU A 84 -5.69 4.14 -3.11
N LEU A 85 -5.19 5.02 -3.98
CA LEU A 85 -3.82 5.56 -3.88
C LEU A 85 -3.58 6.29 -2.55
N MET A 86 -4.57 7.03 -2.05
CA MET A 86 -4.49 7.67 -0.74
C MET A 86 -4.29 6.64 0.38
N ALA A 87 -5.01 5.52 0.36
CA ALA A 87 -4.83 4.45 1.33
C ALA A 87 -3.47 3.75 1.18
N ILE A 88 -2.97 3.56 -0.05
CA ILE A 88 -1.63 3.01 -0.31
C ILE A 88 -0.54 3.91 0.29
N VAL A 89 -0.62 5.23 0.11
CA VAL A 89 0.34 6.19 0.68
C VAL A 89 0.31 6.21 2.21
N PHE A 90 -0.74 5.69 2.84
CA PHE A 90 -0.82 5.55 4.29
C PHE A 90 -0.12 4.29 4.83
N ILE A 91 0.23 3.32 3.97
CA ILE A 91 0.95 2.09 4.36
C ILE A 91 2.21 2.39 5.16
N PRO A 92 3.14 3.26 4.69
CA PRO A 92 4.40 3.51 5.39
C PRO A 92 4.23 3.93 6.83
N PHE A 93 3.24 4.78 7.11
CA PHE A 93 2.89 5.19 8.47
C PHE A 93 2.37 4.01 9.30
N SER A 94 1.35 3.30 8.81
CA SER A 94 0.75 2.18 9.56
C SER A 94 1.75 1.06 9.88
N THR A 95 2.69 0.77 8.97
CA THR A 95 3.75 -0.23 9.20
C THR A 95 4.85 0.29 10.12
N ALA A 96 5.15 1.60 10.10
CA ALA A 96 6.10 2.19 11.03
C ALA A 96 5.61 2.05 12.48
N GLU A 97 4.34 2.39 12.71
CA GLU A 97 3.70 2.24 14.03
C GLU A 97 3.66 0.76 14.47
N LEU A 98 3.38 -0.16 13.54
CA LEU A 98 3.45 -1.59 13.82
C LEU A 98 4.87 -2.00 14.25
N GLY A 99 5.89 -1.69 13.45
CA GLY A 99 7.28 -2.06 13.75
C GLY A 99 7.83 -1.42 15.02
N ALA A 100 7.36 -0.23 15.39
CA ALA A 100 7.78 0.46 16.61
C ALA A 100 7.12 -0.12 17.88
N ASN A 101 5.85 -0.53 17.79
CA ASN A 101 5.03 -0.78 18.98
C ASN A 101 4.56 -2.23 19.14
N ILE A 102 4.78 -3.13 18.18
CA ILE A 102 4.29 -4.52 18.25
C ILE A 102 4.85 -5.32 19.43
N LEU A 103 6.02 -4.95 19.96
CA LEU A 103 6.61 -5.57 21.15
C LEU A 103 6.26 -4.84 22.46
N VAL A 104 5.53 -3.72 22.40
CA VAL A 104 5.09 -2.96 23.57
C VAL A 104 3.70 -3.47 23.99
N PRO A 105 3.55 -4.20 25.12
CA PRO A 105 2.30 -4.90 25.43
C PRO A 105 1.05 -4.00 25.48
N ARG A 106 1.23 -2.75 25.90
CA ARG A 106 0.15 -1.76 25.97
C ARG A 106 -0.33 -1.29 24.59
N ASP A 107 0.58 -1.20 23.63
CA ASP A 107 0.35 -0.51 22.35
C ASP A 107 0.27 -1.48 21.16
N ALA A 108 0.70 -2.74 21.35
CA ALA A 108 0.74 -3.77 20.31
C ALA A 108 -0.62 -3.97 19.61
N ASN A 109 -1.71 -4.05 20.38
CA ASN A 109 -3.05 -4.23 19.82
C ASN A 109 -3.50 -3.01 19.00
N THR A 110 -3.17 -1.80 19.44
CA THR A 110 -3.51 -0.55 18.74
C THR A 110 -2.75 -0.46 17.43
N ALA A 111 -1.45 -0.76 17.44
CA ALA A 111 -0.60 -0.74 16.26
C ALA A 111 -1.00 -1.81 15.23
N ALA A 112 -1.31 -3.03 15.70
CA ALA A 112 -1.84 -4.11 14.85
C ALA A 112 -3.20 -3.74 14.24
N SER A 113 -4.09 -3.13 15.03
CA SER A 113 -5.41 -2.69 14.56
C SER A 113 -5.28 -1.59 13.51
N LEU A 114 -4.38 -0.62 13.69
CA LEU A 114 -4.13 0.44 12.71
C LEU A 114 -3.68 -0.14 11.36
N TYR A 115 -2.73 -1.07 11.38
CA TYR A 115 -2.28 -1.75 10.16
C TYR A 115 -3.40 -2.58 9.52
N ALA A 116 -4.16 -3.34 10.31
CA ALA A 116 -5.26 -4.16 9.81
C ALA A 116 -6.39 -3.33 9.20
N ILE A 117 -6.75 -2.20 9.81
CA ILE A 117 -7.75 -1.26 9.29
C ILE A 117 -7.26 -0.68 7.96
N ASN A 118 -6.01 -0.24 7.88
CA ASN A 118 -5.44 0.30 6.65
C ASN A 118 -5.49 -0.75 5.51
N ALA A 119 -5.04 -1.98 5.78
CA ALA A 119 -5.11 -3.09 4.84
C ALA A 119 -6.55 -3.42 4.40
N SER A 120 -7.51 -3.36 5.34
CA SER A 120 -8.93 -3.58 5.05
C SER A 120 -9.52 -2.48 4.17
N VAL A 121 -9.18 -1.22 4.43
CA VAL A 121 -9.58 -0.07 3.60
C VAL A 121 -9.04 -0.23 2.18
N ILE A 122 -7.77 -0.62 2.03
CA ILE A 122 -7.16 -0.90 0.72
C ILE A 122 -7.92 -2.02 0.00
N ALA A 123 -8.24 -3.12 0.69
CA ALA A 123 -8.98 -4.23 0.12
C ALA A 123 -10.39 -3.83 -0.34
N VAL A 124 -11.12 -3.07 0.48
CA VAL A 124 -12.46 -2.56 0.14
C VAL A 124 -12.41 -1.61 -1.05
N LEU A 125 -11.46 -0.67 -1.08
CA LEU A 125 -11.33 0.29 -2.17
C LEU A 125 -10.91 -0.39 -3.48
N PHE A 126 -9.97 -1.33 -3.41
CA PHE A 126 -9.60 -2.10 -4.60
C PHE A 126 -10.76 -2.96 -5.10
N GLY A 127 -11.50 -3.61 -4.19
CA GLY A 127 -12.73 -4.32 -4.53
C GLY A 127 -13.77 -3.41 -5.20
N ALA A 128 -13.92 -2.17 -4.72
CA ALA A 128 -14.81 -1.18 -5.34
C ALA A 128 -14.35 -0.78 -6.76
N VAL A 129 -13.06 -0.52 -6.97
CA VAL A 129 -12.50 -0.24 -8.31
C VAL A 129 -12.75 -1.44 -9.24
N TRP A 130 -12.45 -2.64 -8.77
CA TRP A 130 -12.60 -3.88 -9.53
C TRP A 130 -14.07 -4.15 -9.90
N MET A 131 -14.99 -4.10 -8.93
CA MET A 131 -16.42 -4.28 -9.16
C MET A 131 -16.99 -3.21 -10.10
N TYR A 132 -16.55 -1.96 -9.95
CA TYR A 132 -16.98 -0.88 -10.84
C TYR A 132 -16.53 -1.12 -12.29
N ALA A 133 -15.26 -1.51 -12.49
CA ALA A 133 -14.72 -1.81 -13.81
C ALA A 133 -15.42 -3.01 -14.47
N LEU A 134 -15.67 -4.10 -13.73
CA LEU A 134 -16.33 -5.29 -14.28
C LEU A 134 -17.82 -5.07 -14.59
N ASN A 135 -18.55 -4.32 -13.77
CA ASN A 135 -19.97 -4.06 -14.00
C ASN A 135 -20.22 -3.10 -15.18
N ARG A 136 -19.18 -2.55 -15.80
CA ARG A 136 -19.24 -1.60 -16.89
C ARG A 136 -18.43 -2.12 -18.08
N HIS A 137 -18.95 -3.14 -18.77
CA HIS A 137 -18.33 -3.79 -19.93
C HIS A 137 -17.81 -2.81 -21.01
N HIS A 138 -18.44 -1.63 -21.17
CA HIS A 138 -17.95 -0.59 -22.11
C HIS A 138 -16.59 0.03 -21.73
N LEU A 139 -16.11 -0.19 -20.50
CA LEU A 139 -14.79 0.22 -20.03
C LEU A 139 -13.73 -0.86 -20.30
N LEU A 140 -14.13 -2.12 -20.54
CA LEU A 140 -13.24 -3.25 -20.79
C LEU A 140 -12.98 -3.42 -22.28
N SER A 141 -11.83 -3.97 -22.67
CA SER A 141 -11.57 -4.29 -24.07
C SER A 141 -12.54 -5.38 -24.58
N PRO A 142 -13.02 -5.31 -25.84
CA PRO A 142 -13.98 -6.27 -26.41
C PRO A 142 -13.57 -7.75 -26.35
N ASP A 143 -12.28 -8.04 -26.17
CA ASP A 143 -11.71 -9.40 -26.18
C ASP A 143 -11.67 -10.10 -24.80
N VAL A 144 -12.27 -9.53 -23.74
CA VAL A 144 -12.23 -10.11 -22.38
C VAL A 144 -13.36 -11.12 -22.11
N ASP A 145 -14.33 -11.25 -23.03
CA ASP A 145 -15.44 -12.22 -22.93
C ASP A 145 -15.19 -13.55 -23.70
N ARG A 146 -13.94 -14.00 -23.84
CA ARG A 146 -13.62 -15.34 -24.41
C ARG A 146 -12.72 -16.19 -23.52
#